data_AF-A0A972KGD8-F1
#
_entry.id   AF-A0A972KGD8-F1
#
_cell.length_a   1.000
_cell.length_b   1.000
_cell.length_c   1.000
_cell.angle_alpha   90.00
_cell.angle_beta   90.00
_cell.angle_gamma   90.00
#
_symmetry.space_group_name_H-M   'P 1'
#
loop_
_entity.id
_entity.type
_entity.pdbx_description
1 polymer ?
#
loop_
_entity_poly.entity_id
_entity_poly.type
_entity_poly.pdbx_seq_one_letter_code
_entity_poly.pdbx_strand_id
1 'polypeptide(L)'
;MTVPIPTRFTEEEIALIDDLVSHRVADSRSAVIRKGLHDLAESVRRARIGATIADSYRENPQSSEDDDLAMAGAIAMTEAEPC
;
A
#
# COMPACT_ATOMS: atom_id res chain seq x y z
N MET A 1 -13.16 5.85 -18.51
CA MET A 1 -12.65 6.80 -19.53
C MET A 1 -11.27 7.27 -19.11
N THR A 2 -10.30 7.36 -20.03
CA THR A 2 -8.95 7.86 -19.74
C THR A 2 -8.79 9.26 -20.34
N VAL A 3 -8.12 10.16 -19.62
CA VAL A 3 -7.77 11.51 -20.12
C VAL A 3 -6.28 11.51 -20.49
N PRO A 4 -5.89 12.01 -21.68
CA PRO A 4 -4.48 12.12 -22.04
C PRO A 4 -3.78 13.19 -21.20
N ILE A 5 -2.64 12.83 -20.63
CA ILE A 5 -1.77 13.75 -19.88
C ILE A 5 -0.46 13.89 -20.67
N PRO A 6 -0.21 15.02 -21.35
CA PRO A 6 1.05 15.24 -22.04
C PRO A 6 2.17 15.45 -21.00
N THR A 7 3.26 14.72 -21.14
CA THR A 7 4.43 14.79 -20.25
C THR A 7 5.68 14.52 -21.08
N ARG A 8 6.79 15.17 -20.71
CA ARG A 8 8.09 14.97 -21.34
C ARG A 8 8.86 13.93 -20.55
N PHE A 9 9.52 13.03 -21.26
CA PHE A 9 10.43 12.03 -20.72
C PHE A 9 11.80 12.22 -21.37
N THR A 10 12.85 11.92 -20.63
CA THR A 10 14.21 11.83 -21.18
C THR A 10 14.36 10.57 -22.04
N GLU A 11 15.39 10.51 -22.87
CA GLU A 11 15.68 9.31 -23.66
C GLU A 11 15.97 8.10 -22.77
N GLU A 12 16.65 8.30 -21.64
CA GLU A 12 16.94 7.27 -20.64
C GLU A 12 15.66 6.72 -20.01
N GLU A 13 14.71 7.60 -19.65
CA GLU A 13 13.42 7.19 -19.09
C GLU A 13 12.59 6.39 -20.11
N ILE A 14 12.61 6.80 -21.38
CA ILE A 14 11.94 6.06 -22.46
C ILE A 14 12.58 4.67 -22.61
N ALA A 15 13.90 4.59 -22.62
CA ALA A 15 14.61 3.32 -22.71
C ALA A 15 14.28 2.38 -21.53
N LEU A 16 14.19 2.92 -20.32
CA LEU A 16 13.76 2.17 -19.13
C LEU A 16 12.32 1.64 -19.28
N ILE A 17 11.39 2.48 -19.74
CA ILE A 17 9.99 2.07 -19.96
C ILE A 17 9.92 0.96 -21.02
N ASP A 18 10.69 1.08 -22.10
CA ASP A 18 10.76 0.07 -23.15
C ASP A 18 11.33 -1.25 -22.64
N ASP A 19 12.36 -1.20 -21.82
CA ASP A 19 12.95 -2.39 -21.19
C ASP A 19 11.92 -3.13 -20.33
N LEU A 20 11.14 -2.39 -19.53
CA LEU A 20 10.06 -2.97 -18.70
C LEU A 20 8.96 -3.62 -19.54
N VAL A 21 8.60 -3.04 -20.69
CA VAL A 21 7.66 -3.66 -21.64
C VAL A 21 8.28 -4.93 -22.23
N SER A 22 9.56 -4.90 -22.60
CA SER A 22 10.27 -6.05 -23.18
C SER A 22 10.32 -7.25 -22.22
N HIS A 23 10.46 -6.98 -20.92
CA HIS A 23 10.39 -7.97 -19.83
C HIS A 23 8.95 -8.39 -19.48
N ARG A 24 7.95 -7.93 -20.23
CA ARG A 24 6.52 -8.21 -20.03
C ARG A 24 5.98 -7.80 -18.66
N VAL A 25 6.55 -6.75 -18.06
CA VAL A 25 6.01 -6.16 -16.83
C VAL A 25 4.63 -5.54 -17.08
N ALA A 26 4.38 -5.03 -18.30
CA ALA A 26 3.07 -4.61 -18.78
C ALA A 26 2.99 -4.63 -20.31
N ASP A 27 1.76 -4.60 -20.86
CA ASP A 27 1.51 -4.74 -22.31
C ASP A 27 1.86 -3.51 -23.15
N SER A 28 2.13 -2.36 -22.53
CA SER A 28 2.44 -1.11 -23.24
C SER A 28 3.14 -0.08 -22.33
N ARG A 29 3.80 0.91 -22.93
CA ARG A 29 4.40 2.04 -22.20
C ARG A 29 3.41 2.72 -21.26
N SER A 30 2.20 2.99 -21.74
CA SER A 30 1.15 3.61 -20.91
C SER A 30 0.68 2.69 -19.77
N ALA A 31 0.72 1.37 -19.96
CA ALA A 31 0.41 0.43 -18.88
C ALA A 31 1.52 0.41 -17.82
N VAL A 32 2.80 0.47 -18.22
CA VAL A 32 3.93 0.64 -17.29
C VAL A 32 3.79 1.93 -16.48
N ILE A 33 3.53 3.07 -17.14
CA ILE A 33 3.38 4.36 -16.46
C ILE A 33 2.21 4.35 -15.47
N ARG A 34 1.05 3.78 -15.86
CA ARG A 34 -0.10 3.64 -14.95
C ARG A 34 0.21 2.74 -13.76
N LYS A 35 0.91 1.62 -13.99
CA LYS A 35 1.32 0.72 -12.92
C LYS A 35 2.27 1.42 -11.95
N GLY A 36 3.29 2.12 -12.47
CA GLY A 36 4.22 2.89 -11.64
C GLY A 36 3.52 3.98 -10.81
N LEU A 37 2.54 4.69 -11.38
CA LEU A 37 1.74 5.67 -10.65
C LEU A 37 0.94 5.02 -9.52
N HIS A 38 0.31 3.87 -9.76
CA HIS A 38 -0.47 3.16 -8.75
C HIS A 38 0.41 2.63 -7.63
N ASP A 39 1.56 2.04 -7.98
CA ASP A 39 2.53 1.52 -7.01
C ASP A 39 3.09 2.65 -6.12
N LEU A 40 3.38 3.82 -6.71
CA LEU A 40 3.79 5.01 -5.98
C LEU A 40 2.69 5.52 -5.05
N ALA A 41 1.45 5.62 -5.55
CA ALA A 41 0.31 6.06 -4.75
C ALA A 41 0.07 5.14 -3.55
N GLU A 42 0.16 3.82 -3.74
CA GLU A 42 -0.01 2.86 -2.66
C GLU A 42 1.16 2.90 -1.67
N SER A 43 2.40 3.09 -2.14
CA SER A 43 3.56 3.30 -1.27
C SER A 43 3.37 4.52 -0.35
N VAL A 44 2.97 5.66 -0.92
CA VAL A 44 2.68 6.89 -0.15
C VAL A 44 1.52 6.68 0.82
N ARG A 45 0.45 6.00 0.38
CA ARG A 45 -0.71 5.69 1.23
C ARG A 45 -0.29 4.84 2.42
N ARG A 46 0.47 3.77 2.21
CA ARG A 46 0.97 2.89 3.30
C ARG A 46 1.87 3.65 4.26
N ALA A 47 2.77 4.50 3.75
CA ALA A 47 3.63 5.33 4.60
C ALA A 47 2.81 6.27 5.51
N ARG A 48 1.77 6.91 4.97
CA ARG A 48 0.86 7.78 5.75
C ARG A 48 0.11 7.01 6.81
N ILE A 49 -0.47 5.85 6.47
CA ILE A 49 -1.18 5.00 7.43
C ILE A 49 -0.22 4.56 8.56
N GLY A 50 0.99 4.13 8.21
CA GLY A 50 2.00 3.73 9.19
C GLY A 50 2.37 4.87 10.15
N ALA A 51 2.51 6.10 9.62
CA ALA A 51 2.75 7.28 10.44
C ALA A 51 1.57 7.54 11.39
N THR A 52 0.33 7.51 10.89
CA THR A 52 -0.87 7.70 11.73
C THR A 52 -0.99 6.64 12.83
N ILE A 53 -0.69 5.37 12.52
CA ILE A 53 -0.69 4.30 13.52
C ILE A 53 0.37 4.57 14.60
N ALA A 54 1.60 4.90 14.19
CA ALA A 54 2.69 5.17 15.11
C ALA A 54 2.42 6.41 15.99
N ASP A 55 1.79 7.44 15.43
CA ASP A 55 1.39 8.63 16.17
C ASP A 55 0.27 8.32 17.16
N SER A 56 -0.72 7.50 16.77
CA SER A 56 -1.79 7.06 17.67
C SER A 56 -1.27 6.34 18.91
N TYR A 57 -0.28 5.44 18.77
CA TYR A 57 0.35 4.77 19.92
C TYR A 57 1.10 5.74 20.83
N ARG A 58 1.57 6.87 20.30
CA ARG A 58 2.31 7.88 21.06
C ARG A 58 1.35 8.81 21.80
N GLU A 59 0.22 9.17 21.18
CA GLU A 59 -0.80 10.06 21.74
C GLU A 59 -1.73 9.34 22.72
N ASN A 60 -2.10 8.10 22.42
CA ASN A 60 -2.94 7.25 23.26
C ASN A 60 -2.20 5.92 23.49
N PRO A 61 -1.27 5.88 24.46
CA PRO A 61 -0.62 4.63 24.85
C PRO A 61 -1.69 3.62 25.26
N GLN A 62 -1.54 2.36 24.80
CA GLN A 62 -2.42 1.28 25.24
C GLN A 62 -2.35 1.15 26.76
N SER A 63 -3.52 1.03 27.37
CA SER A 63 -3.68 0.83 28.80
C SER A 63 -3.67 -0.67 29.10
N SER A 64 -3.42 -1.03 30.36
CA SER A 64 -3.55 -2.41 30.82
C SER A 64 -4.99 -2.95 30.67
N GLU A 65 -5.99 -2.06 30.72
CA GLU A 65 -7.39 -2.45 30.49
C GLU A 65 -7.62 -2.88 29.03
N ASP A 66 -6.90 -2.28 28.07
CA ASP A 66 -6.98 -2.69 26.66
C ASP A 66 -6.40 -4.09 26.45
N ASP A 67 -5.34 -4.44 27.18
CA ASP A 67 -4.74 -5.78 27.16
C ASP A 67 -5.67 -6.83 27.77
N ASP A 68 -6.32 -6.50 28.88
CA ASP A 68 -7.30 -7.37 29.54
C ASP A 68 -8.51 -7.63 28.62
N LEU A 69 -9.00 -6.58 27.93
CA LEU A 69 -10.07 -6.69 26.94
C LEU A 69 -9.65 -7.53 25.72
N ALA A 70 -8.42 -7.35 25.22
CA ALA A 70 -7.89 -8.14 24.12
C ALA A 70 -7.77 -9.63 24.48
N MET A 71 -7.32 -9.93 25.69
CA MET A 71 -7.23 -11.30 26.21
C MET A 71 -8.62 -11.94 26.34
N ALA A 72 -9.59 -11.23 26.93
CA ALA A 72 -10.95 -11.73 27.06
C ALA A 72 -11.61 -12.01 25.69
N GLY A 73 -11.37 -11.14 24.71
CA GLY A 73 -11.81 -11.34 23.33
C GLY A 73 -11.17 -12.58 22.68
N ALA A 74 -9.87 -12.78 22.86
CA ALA A 74 -9.17 -13.95 22.33
C ALA A 74 -9.72 -15.27 22.90
N ILE A 75 -9.98 -15.32 24.21
CA ILE A 75 -10.59 -16.49 24.86
C ILE A 75 -11.97 -16.78 24.28
N ALA A 76 -12.82 -15.75 24.16
CA ALA A 76 -14.17 -15.90 23.62
C ALA A 76 -14.19 -16.40 22.16
N MET A 77 -13.23 -15.98 21.33
CA MET A 77 -13.10 -16.51 19.96
C MET A 77 -12.74 -17.99 19.94
N THR A 78 -11.82 -18.44 20.79
CA THR A 78 -11.44 -19.86 20.91
C THR A 78 -12.60 -20.70 21.42
N GLU A 79 -13.38 -20.21 22.38
CA GLU A 79 -14.57 -20.90 22.89
C GLU A 79 -15.71 -21.00 21.86
N ALA A 80 -15.75 -20.09 20.90
CA ALA A 80 -16.75 -20.06 19.83
C ALA A 80 -16.40 -20.97 18.64
N GLU A 81 -15.21 -21.56 18.59
CA GLU A 81 -14.84 -22.51 17.54
C GLU A 81 -15.54 -23.86 17.75
N PRO A 82 -16.39 -24.32 16.82
CA PRO A 82 -17.03 -25.62 16.93
C PRO A 82 -16.00 -26.75 16.73
N CYS A 83 -15.94 -27.67 17.70
CA CYS A 83 -15.11 -28.89 17.64
C CYS A 83 -15.58 -29.89 16.59
#